data_AF-A0A1N6E1I1-F1
#
_entry.id   AF-A0A1N6E1I1-F1
#
_cell.length_a   1.000
_cell.length_b   1.000
_cell.length_c   1.000
_cell.angle_alpha   90.00
_cell.angle_beta   90.00
_cell.angle_gamma   90.00
#
_symmetry.space_group_name_H-M   'P 1'
#
loop_
_entity.id
_entity.type
_entity.pdbx_description
1 polymer ?
#
loop_
_entity_poly.entity_id
_entity_poly.type
_entity_poly.pdbx_seq_one_letter_code
_entity_poly.pdbx_strand_id
1 'polypeptide(L)'
;MPKDATGHLIPGRLSPLRAVPASIPRPEYVGKRAPVAYSGGDRYTPEEVERVRAAGRVAAGAIEAASAAIRPGVTTDELDRIAHEYVVEHGAYPSTLGYRGFPKSSCTSVNEVICHGIPDDTVLADGDLVNIDVTAYLDGYHGDLNHTFLVGEATEAAVQLVERTREALRRGIRAVAPGRKVNVIGRAIEAYAKRFGYGVVRDYTGHGVGRAFHSGLIIPHYDAPEFDTVMEPGMIFTIEPMLTLGGIEWDVWADDWTVVTRDRSLTAQFEHTLVVTERGADILTLP
;
A
#
# COMPACT_ATOMS: atom_id res chain seq x y z
N MET A 1 -11.85 -8.08 9.50
CA MET A 1 -12.46 -7.29 10.56
C MET A 1 -14.02 -7.31 10.59
N PRO A 2 -14.74 -8.21 11.32
CA PRO A 2 -16.21 -8.14 11.36
C PRO A 2 -16.66 -6.87 12.10
N LYS A 3 -17.93 -6.49 11.97
CA LYS A 3 -18.49 -5.31 12.65
C LYS A 3 -19.13 -5.70 13.99
N ASP A 4 -18.87 -4.91 15.03
CA ASP A 4 -19.55 -5.05 16.32
C ASP A 4 -21.00 -4.53 16.28
N ALA A 5 -21.71 -4.57 17.41
CA ALA A 5 -23.10 -4.12 17.50
C ALA A 5 -23.30 -2.62 17.22
N THR A 6 -22.23 -1.82 17.27
CA THR A 6 -22.20 -0.39 16.94
C THR A 6 -21.78 -0.13 15.50
N GLY A 7 -21.42 -1.16 14.75
CA GLY A 7 -21.00 -1.08 13.35
C GLY A 7 -19.51 -0.85 13.17
N HIS A 8 -18.70 -0.83 14.24
CA HIS A 8 -17.26 -0.66 14.17
C HIS A 8 -16.55 -1.96 13.85
N LEU A 9 -15.49 -1.88 13.07
CA LEU A 9 -14.63 -3.02 12.76
C LEU A 9 -13.90 -3.53 14.02
N ILE A 10 -13.86 -4.85 14.17
CA ILE A 10 -13.11 -5.59 15.20
C ILE A 10 -12.27 -6.70 14.52
N PRO A 11 -11.23 -7.27 15.16
CA PRO A 11 -10.49 -8.40 14.60
C PRO A 11 -11.36 -9.64 14.33
N GLY A 12 -11.19 -10.25 13.17
CA GLY A 12 -11.85 -11.50 12.79
C GLY A 12 -11.00 -12.73 13.05
N ARG A 13 -11.45 -13.89 12.57
CA ARG A 13 -10.71 -15.15 12.65
C ARG A 13 -9.80 -15.31 11.43
N LEU A 14 -8.53 -15.61 11.69
CA LEU A 14 -7.56 -15.88 10.64
C LEU A 14 -7.68 -17.33 10.15
N SER A 15 -7.67 -17.53 8.83
CA SER A 15 -7.38 -18.83 8.24
C SER A 15 -5.89 -19.20 8.41
N PRO A 16 -5.51 -20.49 8.29
CA PRO A 16 -4.11 -20.92 8.35
C PRO A 16 -3.21 -20.21 7.34
N LEU A 17 -1.90 -20.14 7.64
CA LEU A 17 -0.91 -19.59 6.72
C LEU A 17 -0.92 -20.35 5.39
N ARG A 18 -0.92 -19.60 4.27
CA ARG A 18 -0.86 -20.15 2.92
C ARG A 18 0.59 -20.50 2.57
N ALA A 19 0.78 -21.64 1.92
CA ALA A 19 2.11 -22.15 1.61
C ALA A 19 2.63 -21.57 0.28
N VAL A 20 3.89 -21.14 0.27
CA VAL A 20 4.60 -20.76 -0.97
C VAL A 20 5.55 -21.90 -1.38
N PRO A 21 5.47 -22.40 -2.64
CA PRO A 21 6.36 -23.43 -3.17
C PRO A 21 7.84 -23.15 -2.88
N ALA A 22 8.59 -24.19 -2.50
CA ALA A 22 10.01 -24.05 -2.15
C ALA A 22 10.91 -23.64 -3.34
N SER A 23 10.41 -23.76 -4.58
CA SER A 23 11.09 -23.29 -5.78
C SER A 23 11.08 -21.77 -5.95
N ILE A 24 10.15 -21.07 -5.28
CA ILE A 24 10.06 -19.61 -5.34
C ILE A 24 11.08 -19.01 -4.35
N PRO A 25 12.01 -18.15 -4.81
CA PRO A 25 12.95 -17.46 -3.94
C PRO A 25 12.20 -16.64 -2.88
N ARG A 26 12.64 -16.77 -1.61
CA ARG A 26 12.05 -16.04 -0.49
C ARG A 26 12.92 -14.81 -0.17
N PRO A 27 12.32 -13.67 0.18
CA PRO A 27 13.08 -12.54 0.67
C PRO A 27 13.72 -12.90 2.03
N GLU A 28 14.80 -12.19 2.36
CA GLU A 28 15.72 -12.60 3.42
C GLU A 28 15.11 -12.66 4.83
N TYR A 29 14.04 -11.90 5.07
CA TYR A 29 13.39 -11.80 6.38
C TYR A 29 12.46 -12.97 6.70
N VAL A 30 12.12 -13.82 5.74
CA VAL A 30 11.19 -14.93 5.97
C VAL A 30 11.80 -15.93 6.95
N GLY A 31 11.11 -16.15 8.08
CA GLY A 31 11.59 -16.98 9.18
C GLY A 31 12.51 -16.25 10.17
N LYS A 32 12.70 -14.93 10.02
CA LYS A 32 13.44 -14.09 10.97
C LYS A 32 12.47 -13.19 11.75
N ARG A 33 12.93 -12.68 12.90
CA ARG A 33 12.15 -11.75 13.74
C ARG A 33 11.91 -10.40 13.04
N ALA A 34 12.90 -9.94 12.28
CA ALA A 34 12.86 -8.68 11.55
C ALA A 34 13.78 -8.75 10.34
N PRO A 35 13.57 -7.89 9.32
CA PRO A 35 14.51 -7.71 8.24
C PRO A 35 15.87 -7.22 8.72
N VAL A 36 16.91 -7.57 7.97
CA VAL A 36 18.24 -6.98 8.14
C VAL A 36 18.17 -5.51 7.76
N ALA A 37 18.81 -4.65 8.55
CA ALA A 37 18.90 -3.22 8.25
C ALA A 37 19.51 -3.02 6.86
N TYR A 38 18.77 -2.42 5.95
CA TYR A 38 19.22 -2.17 4.58
C TYR A 38 20.25 -1.04 4.57
N SER A 39 21.41 -1.30 3.98
CA SER A 39 22.51 -0.34 3.83
C SER A 39 22.78 0.04 2.37
N GLY A 40 21.97 -0.45 1.43
CA GLY A 40 22.08 -0.08 0.02
C GLY A 40 21.44 1.29 -0.26
N GLY A 41 21.74 1.84 -1.43
CA GLY A 41 21.08 3.06 -1.90
C GLY A 41 19.74 2.76 -2.59
N ASP A 42 18.95 3.81 -2.79
CA ASP A 42 17.68 3.78 -3.51
C ASP A 42 17.82 4.05 -5.02
N ARG A 43 19.05 4.13 -5.53
CA ARG A 43 19.34 4.28 -6.96
C ARG A 43 19.56 2.92 -7.63
N TYR A 44 18.95 2.79 -8.79
CA TYR A 44 18.91 1.56 -9.57
C TYR A 44 19.45 1.81 -10.97
N THR A 45 20.16 0.82 -11.51
CA THR A 45 20.52 0.81 -12.93
C THR A 45 19.28 0.53 -13.79
N PRO A 46 19.29 0.86 -15.10
CA PRO A 46 18.15 0.58 -15.98
C PRO A 46 17.70 -0.89 -15.98
N GLU A 47 18.62 -1.84 -15.86
CA GLU A 47 18.29 -3.27 -15.76
C GLU A 47 17.53 -3.59 -14.47
N GLU A 48 17.95 -3.02 -13.35
CA GLU A 48 17.30 -3.25 -12.06
C GLU A 48 15.94 -2.55 -11.97
N VAL A 49 15.77 -1.41 -12.63
CA VAL A 49 14.46 -0.76 -12.79
C VAL A 49 13.48 -1.72 -13.47
N GLU A 50 13.90 -2.43 -14.51
CA GLU A 50 13.03 -3.42 -15.18
C GLU A 50 12.74 -4.66 -14.31
N ARG A 51 13.65 -5.03 -13.39
CA ARG A 51 13.36 -6.07 -12.39
C ARG A 51 12.30 -5.63 -11.38
N VAL A 52 12.40 -4.39 -10.89
CA VAL A 52 11.35 -3.80 -10.03
C VAL A 52 10.03 -3.68 -10.78
N ARG A 53 10.06 -3.28 -12.06
CA ARG A 53 8.85 -3.23 -12.90
C ARG A 53 8.22 -4.61 -13.09
N ALA A 54 9.03 -5.65 -13.29
CA ALA A 54 8.53 -7.02 -13.40
C ALA A 54 7.81 -7.45 -12.12
N ALA A 55 8.39 -7.19 -10.94
CA ALA A 55 7.74 -7.43 -9.65
C ALA A 55 6.46 -6.59 -9.50
N GLY A 56 6.51 -5.31 -9.87
CA GLY A 56 5.38 -4.37 -9.82
C GLY A 56 4.20 -4.79 -10.71
N ARG A 57 4.46 -5.36 -11.89
CA ARG A 57 3.41 -5.93 -12.76
C ARG A 57 2.73 -7.15 -12.15
N VAL A 58 3.48 -8.00 -11.45
CA VAL A 58 2.88 -9.14 -10.73
C VAL A 58 1.96 -8.65 -9.60
N ALA A 59 2.41 -7.66 -8.83
CA ALA A 59 1.58 -7.05 -7.80
C ALA A 59 0.33 -6.37 -8.38
N ALA A 60 0.47 -5.62 -9.48
CA ALA A 60 -0.66 -5.00 -10.18
C ALA A 60 -1.69 -6.03 -10.66
N GLY A 61 -1.23 -7.11 -11.29
CA GLY A 61 -2.09 -8.20 -11.73
C GLY A 61 -2.80 -8.92 -10.58
N ALA A 62 -2.15 -9.07 -9.42
CA ALA A 62 -2.77 -9.64 -8.23
C ALA A 62 -3.91 -8.76 -7.69
N ILE A 63 -3.74 -7.43 -7.72
CA ILE A 63 -4.81 -6.49 -7.38
C ILE A 63 -5.94 -6.54 -8.40
N GLU A 64 -5.66 -6.62 -9.71
CA GLU A 64 -6.69 -6.79 -10.73
C GLU A 64 -7.50 -8.07 -10.50
N ALA A 65 -6.82 -9.18 -10.23
CA ALA A 65 -7.46 -10.47 -9.94
C ALA A 65 -8.33 -10.41 -8.67
N ALA A 66 -7.80 -9.88 -7.57
CA ALA A 66 -8.53 -9.76 -6.31
C ALA A 66 -9.71 -8.79 -6.43
N SER A 67 -9.51 -7.64 -7.08
CA SER A 67 -10.55 -6.62 -7.24
C SER A 67 -11.73 -7.09 -8.10
N ALA A 68 -11.50 -7.97 -9.07
CA ALA A 68 -12.58 -8.60 -9.85
C ALA A 68 -13.53 -9.45 -8.99
N ALA A 69 -13.09 -9.91 -7.81
CA ALA A 69 -13.93 -10.65 -6.89
C ALA A 69 -14.74 -9.76 -5.92
N ILE A 70 -14.42 -8.46 -5.81
CA ILE A 70 -15.05 -7.55 -4.84
C ILE A 70 -16.56 -7.45 -5.11
N ARG A 71 -17.35 -7.86 -4.13
CA ARG A 71 -18.80 -7.70 -4.05
C ARG A 71 -19.26 -7.94 -2.61
N PRO A 72 -20.45 -7.46 -2.22
CA PRO A 72 -21.03 -7.80 -0.93
C PRO A 72 -21.07 -9.32 -0.72
N GLY A 73 -20.69 -9.79 0.47
CA GLY A 73 -20.65 -11.22 0.80
C GLY A 73 -19.28 -11.90 0.66
N VAL A 74 -18.30 -11.28 0.00
CA VAL A 74 -16.92 -11.81 -0.10
C VAL A 74 -16.11 -11.46 1.14
N THR A 75 -15.27 -12.38 1.60
CA THR A 75 -14.40 -12.11 2.76
C THR A 75 -13.08 -11.46 2.36
N THR A 76 -12.45 -10.72 3.27
CA THR A 76 -11.09 -10.21 3.04
C THR A 76 -10.06 -11.35 2.90
N ASP A 77 -10.22 -12.46 3.63
CA ASP A 77 -9.36 -13.65 3.46
C ASP A 77 -9.50 -14.32 2.08
N GLU A 78 -10.64 -14.17 1.42
CA GLU A 78 -10.84 -14.63 0.04
C GLU A 78 -10.10 -13.73 -0.96
N LEU A 79 -10.07 -12.42 -0.72
CA LEU A 79 -9.26 -11.49 -1.52
C LEU A 79 -7.76 -11.76 -1.35
N ASP A 80 -7.30 -12.01 -0.13
CA ASP A 80 -5.92 -12.46 0.15
C ASP A 80 -5.59 -13.79 -0.55
N ARG A 81 -6.53 -14.75 -0.57
CA ARG A 81 -6.34 -16.01 -1.28
C ARG A 81 -6.06 -15.78 -2.76
N ILE A 82 -6.88 -14.94 -3.41
CA ILE A 82 -6.74 -14.64 -4.84
C ILE A 82 -5.42 -13.93 -5.12
N ALA A 83 -5.06 -12.92 -4.31
CA ALA A 83 -3.79 -12.22 -4.44
C ALA A 83 -2.59 -13.17 -4.24
N HIS A 84 -2.65 -14.03 -3.21
CA HIS A 84 -1.62 -15.03 -2.93
C HIS A 84 -1.42 -15.99 -4.10
N GLU A 85 -2.50 -16.58 -4.60
CA GLU A 85 -2.45 -17.53 -5.72
C GLU A 85 -1.88 -16.86 -6.96
N TYR A 86 -2.33 -15.65 -7.29
CA TYR A 86 -1.80 -14.90 -8.44
C TYR A 86 -0.30 -14.68 -8.31
N VAL A 87 0.18 -14.15 -7.17
CA VAL A 87 1.60 -13.87 -6.95
C VAL A 87 2.44 -15.15 -7.08
N VAL A 88 1.97 -16.27 -6.49
CA VAL A 88 2.65 -17.57 -6.54
C VAL A 88 2.67 -18.17 -7.94
N GLU A 89 1.56 -18.11 -8.68
CA GLU A 89 1.46 -18.59 -10.06
C GLU A 89 2.40 -17.85 -11.01
N HIS A 90 2.73 -16.60 -10.71
CA HIS A 90 3.68 -15.78 -11.46
C HIS A 90 5.12 -15.90 -10.94
N GLY A 91 5.41 -16.90 -10.09
CA GLY A 91 6.76 -17.22 -9.62
C GLY A 91 7.33 -16.23 -8.61
N ALA A 92 6.50 -15.36 -8.05
CA ALA A 92 6.90 -14.37 -7.06
C ALA A 92 6.49 -14.79 -5.64
N TYR A 93 7.12 -14.18 -4.64
CA TYR A 93 6.77 -14.35 -3.23
C TYR A 93 5.94 -13.15 -2.75
N PRO A 94 4.80 -13.34 -2.04
CA PRO A 94 4.03 -12.25 -1.46
C PRO A 94 4.80 -11.62 -0.29
N SER A 95 5.31 -10.40 -0.46
CA SER A 95 6.33 -9.82 0.41
C SER A 95 5.85 -9.65 1.86
N THR A 96 4.58 -9.31 2.06
CA THR A 96 3.99 -9.15 3.40
C THR A 96 4.02 -10.46 4.19
N LEU A 97 3.99 -11.62 3.54
CA LEU A 97 3.91 -12.92 4.22
C LEU A 97 5.18 -13.23 5.04
N GLY A 98 5.05 -13.14 6.36
CA GLY A 98 6.13 -13.34 7.31
C GLY A 98 6.99 -12.09 7.56
N TYR A 99 6.71 -10.96 6.91
CA TYR A 99 7.41 -9.70 7.17
C TYR A 99 7.12 -9.22 8.58
N ARG A 100 8.14 -9.23 9.45
CA ARG A 100 8.00 -8.94 10.90
C ARG A 100 6.87 -9.75 11.57
N GLY A 101 6.59 -10.95 11.08
CA GLY A 101 5.52 -11.81 11.59
C GLY A 101 4.12 -11.53 11.04
N PHE A 102 3.94 -10.65 10.04
CA PHE A 102 2.64 -10.44 9.40
C PHE A 102 2.11 -11.75 8.79
N PRO A 103 0.84 -12.12 9.03
CA PRO A 103 0.36 -13.49 8.79
C PRO A 103 -0.28 -13.71 7.42
N LYS A 104 -0.33 -12.71 6.54
CA LYS A 104 -1.08 -12.77 5.27
C LYS A 104 -0.23 -12.29 4.09
N SER A 105 -0.74 -12.45 2.88
CA SER A 105 -0.04 -12.22 1.60
C SER A 105 -0.34 -10.85 0.99
N SER A 106 -1.35 -10.17 1.51
CA SER A 106 -1.74 -8.80 1.21
C SER A 106 -2.27 -8.11 2.46
N CYS A 107 -2.41 -6.79 2.43
CA CYS A 107 -3.24 -6.08 3.41
C CYS A 107 -4.62 -5.79 2.81
N THR A 108 -5.65 -5.84 3.64
CA THR A 108 -7.03 -5.46 3.27
C THR A 108 -7.59 -4.49 4.30
N SER A 109 -7.61 -3.19 3.96
CA SER A 109 -7.98 -2.12 4.89
C SER A 109 -9.39 -1.63 4.56
N VAL A 110 -10.35 -1.96 5.43
CA VAL A 110 -11.77 -1.65 5.23
C VAL A 110 -12.13 -0.37 5.98
N ASN A 111 -12.86 0.55 5.35
CA ASN A 111 -13.46 1.74 5.98
C ASN A 111 -12.51 2.60 6.86
N GLU A 112 -12.61 2.49 8.18
CA GLU A 112 -11.79 3.26 9.13
C GLU A 112 -10.34 2.79 9.26
N VAL A 113 -10.00 1.66 8.64
CA VAL A 113 -8.65 1.11 8.66
C VAL A 113 -7.79 1.89 7.67
N ILE A 114 -6.78 2.58 8.20
CA ILE A 114 -5.85 3.42 7.46
C ILE A 114 -4.96 2.56 6.56
N CYS A 115 -4.30 1.56 7.15
CA CYS A 115 -3.39 0.64 6.47
C CYS A 115 -3.20 -0.64 7.29
N HIS A 116 -2.52 -1.62 6.67
CA HIS A 116 -2.08 -2.87 7.31
C HIS A 116 -3.19 -3.75 7.92
N GLY A 117 -4.44 -3.59 7.48
CA GLY A 117 -5.53 -4.47 7.89
C GLY A 117 -5.22 -5.92 7.53
N ILE A 118 -5.29 -6.83 8.51
CA ILE A 118 -5.02 -8.25 8.29
C ILE A 118 -6.26 -8.92 7.65
N PRO A 119 -6.12 -9.58 6.49
CA PRO A 119 -7.19 -10.42 5.90
C PRO A 119 -7.69 -11.52 6.85
N ASP A 120 -9.01 -11.63 7.01
CA ASP A 120 -9.66 -12.57 7.93
C ASP A 120 -11.09 -12.94 7.44
N ASP A 121 -11.92 -13.54 8.31
CA ASP A 121 -13.29 -13.96 8.00
C ASP A 121 -14.32 -12.84 7.77
N THR A 122 -13.87 -11.63 7.44
CA THR A 122 -14.75 -10.47 7.33
C THR A 122 -15.39 -10.32 6.00
N VAL A 123 -16.71 -10.40 6.05
CA VAL A 123 -17.61 -10.23 4.93
C VAL A 123 -17.76 -8.74 4.61
N LEU A 124 -17.36 -8.37 3.40
CA LEU A 124 -17.59 -7.05 2.85
C LEU A 124 -19.10 -6.78 2.71
N ALA A 125 -19.54 -5.61 3.15
CA ALA A 125 -20.91 -5.16 3.02
C ALA A 125 -21.07 -4.18 1.84
N ASP A 126 -22.30 -4.05 1.34
CA ASP A 126 -22.64 -3.00 0.39
C ASP A 126 -22.36 -1.61 0.99
N GLY A 127 -21.69 -0.76 0.22
CA GLY A 127 -21.26 0.57 0.60
C GLY A 127 -19.91 0.67 1.34
N ASP A 128 -19.25 -0.45 1.64
CA ASP A 128 -17.90 -0.44 2.23
C ASP A 128 -16.86 0.10 1.24
N LEU A 129 -15.80 0.69 1.81
CA LEU A 129 -14.53 0.89 1.13
C LEU A 129 -13.57 -0.22 1.51
N VAL A 130 -12.82 -0.75 0.54
CA VAL A 130 -11.73 -1.70 0.81
C VAL A 130 -10.49 -1.32 0.01
N ASN A 131 -9.40 -1.02 0.70
CA ASN A 131 -8.07 -0.95 0.11
C ASN A 131 -7.45 -2.35 0.09
N ILE A 132 -6.85 -2.72 -1.04
CA ILE A 132 -6.05 -3.94 -1.19
C ILE A 132 -4.63 -3.50 -1.51
N ASP A 133 -3.69 -3.95 -0.69
CA ASP A 133 -2.27 -3.63 -0.77
C ASP A 133 -1.46 -4.90 -1.02
N VAL A 134 -0.71 -4.91 -2.13
CA VAL A 134 0.05 -6.07 -2.58
C VAL A 134 1.47 -5.66 -2.94
N THR A 135 2.42 -6.33 -2.32
CA THR A 135 3.82 -6.26 -2.69
C THR A 135 4.32 -7.62 -3.17
N ALA A 136 4.81 -7.71 -4.41
CA ALA A 136 5.41 -8.94 -4.93
C ALA A 136 6.94 -8.90 -4.88
N TYR A 137 7.58 -10.02 -4.53
CA TYR A 137 9.03 -10.21 -4.58
C TYR A 137 9.40 -11.17 -5.70
N LEU A 138 10.10 -10.67 -6.72
CA LEU A 138 10.49 -11.43 -7.90
C LEU A 138 11.95 -11.13 -8.25
N ASP A 139 12.74 -12.18 -8.52
CA ASP A 139 14.14 -12.09 -8.94
C ASP A 139 15.04 -11.18 -8.07
N GLY A 140 14.75 -11.09 -6.76
CA GLY A 140 15.53 -10.27 -5.83
C GLY A 140 14.97 -8.87 -5.58
N TYR A 141 13.84 -8.50 -6.19
CA TYR A 141 13.28 -7.15 -6.12
C TYR A 141 11.79 -7.16 -5.72
N HIS A 142 11.41 -6.19 -4.91
CA HIS A 142 10.04 -5.90 -4.50
C HIS A 142 9.40 -4.87 -5.45
N GLY A 143 8.11 -5.04 -5.75
CA GLY A 143 7.27 -4.03 -6.38
C GLY A 143 5.96 -3.90 -5.62
N ASP A 144 5.58 -2.66 -5.33
CA ASP A 144 4.55 -2.33 -4.34
C ASP A 144 3.48 -1.38 -4.86
N LEU A 145 2.22 -1.71 -4.61
CA LEU A 145 1.09 -0.86 -4.93
C LEU A 145 -0.15 -1.25 -4.11
N ASN A 146 -1.09 -0.30 -4.01
CA ASN A 146 -2.39 -0.52 -3.42
C ASN A 146 -3.45 0.35 -4.08
N HIS A 147 -4.71 -0.09 -4.04
CA HIS A 147 -5.87 0.65 -4.54
C HIS A 147 -7.04 0.52 -3.57
N THR A 148 -7.78 1.61 -3.36
CA THR A 148 -9.08 1.58 -2.68
C THR A 148 -10.22 1.35 -3.68
N PHE A 149 -11.11 0.42 -3.36
CA PHE A 149 -12.28 0.03 -4.14
C PHE A 149 -13.58 0.30 -3.39
N LEU A 150 -14.65 0.54 -4.14
CA LEU A 150 -16.01 0.59 -3.64
C LEU A 150 -16.62 -0.81 -3.65
N VAL A 151 -17.27 -1.22 -2.57
CA VAL A 151 -18.04 -2.47 -2.53
C VAL A 151 -19.51 -2.16 -2.81
N GLY A 152 -20.00 -2.54 -3.99
CA GLY A 152 -21.38 -2.26 -4.39
C GLY A 152 -21.67 -0.75 -4.50
N GLU A 153 -22.77 -0.27 -3.90
CA GLU A 153 -23.17 1.14 -3.96
C GLU A 153 -22.73 1.94 -2.72
N ALA A 154 -21.70 2.79 -2.89
CA ALA A 154 -21.17 3.62 -1.81
C ALA A 154 -21.82 5.01 -1.76
N THR A 155 -21.73 5.67 -0.59
CA THR A 155 -22.20 7.05 -0.43
C THR A 155 -21.37 8.03 -1.28
N GLU A 156 -21.96 9.16 -1.66
CA GLU A 156 -21.27 10.22 -2.41
C GLU A 156 -19.97 10.69 -1.71
N ALA A 157 -19.98 10.78 -0.37
CA ALA A 157 -18.79 11.15 0.39
C ALA A 157 -17.66 10.12 0.26
N ALA A 158 -17.99 8.83 0.26
CA ALA A 158 -17.04 7.74 0.08
C ALA A 158 -16.49 7.70 -1.36
N VAL A 159 -17.35 7.87 -2.36
CA VAL A 159 -16.94 8.01 -3.78
C VAL A 159 -15.95 9.16 -3.94
N GLN A 160 -16.29 10.34 -3.41
CA GLN A 160 -15.43 11.53 -3.48
C GLN A 160 -14.10 11.33 -2.75
N LEU A 161 -14.09 10.66 -1.60
CA LEU A 161 -12.85 10.34 -0.86
C LEU A 161 -11.91 9.50 -1.72
N VAL A 162 -12.41 8.43 -2.33
CA VAL A 162 -11.63 7.54 -3.20
C VAL A 162 -11.07 8.30 -4.41
N GLU A 163 -11.92 9.05 -5.11
CA GLU A 163 -11.50 9.82 -6.28
C GLU A 163 -10.44 10.88 -5.96
N ARG A 164 -10.62 11.61 -4.86
CA ARG A 164 -9.70 12.66 -4.42
C ARG A 164 -8.39 12.09 -3.90
N THR A 165 -8.41 10.94 -3.23
CA THR A 165 -7.17 10.27 -2.80
C THR A 165 -6.34 9.84 -4.01
N ARG A 166 -6.98 9.24 -5.03
CA ARG A 166 -6.32 8.90 -6.30
C ARG A 166 -5.77 10.13 -7.02
N GLU A 167 -6.49 11.25 -7.03
CA GLU A 167 -5.99 12.51 -7.61
C GLU A 167 -4.86 13.15 -6.78
N ALA A 168 -4.88 12.99 -5.45
CA ALA A 168 -3.80 13.41 -4.57
C ALA A 168 -2.50 12.65 -4.90
N LEU A 169 -2.57 11.32 -5.03
CA LEU A 169 -1.44 10.51 -5.52
C LEU A 169 -0.92 11.04 -6.87
N ARG A 170 -1.79 11.24 -7.86
CA ARG A 170 -1.40 11.77 -9.18
C ARG A 170 -0.71 13.13 -9.08
N ARG A 171 -1.11 13.99 -8.14
CA ARG A 171 -0.45 15.28 -7.88
C ARG A 171 0.91 15.11 -7.24
N GLY A 172 1.04 14.18 -6.29
CA GLY A 172 2.33 13.78 -5.72
C GLY A 172 3.30 13.30 -6.79
N ILE A 173 2.87 12.36 -7.65
CA ILE A 173 3.68 11.85 -8.77
C ILE A 173 4.10 12.97 -9.72
N ARG A 174 3.19 13.90 -10.08
CA ARG A 174 3.53 15.06 -10.93
C ARG A 174 4.53 16.03 -10.30
N ALA A 175 4.72 15.98 -8.98
CA ALA A 175 5.73 16.79 -8.31
C ALA A 175 7.13 16.19 -8.38
N VAL A 176 7.26 14.91 -8.74
CA VAL A 176 8.54 14.22 -8.91
C VAL A 176 9.30 14.83 -10.09
N ALA A 177 10.52 15.31 -9.82
CA ALA A 177 11.45 15.76 -10.84
C ALA A 177 12.88 15.72 -10.27
N PRO A 178 13.89 15.44 -11.12
CA PRO A 178 15.28 15.41 -10.67
C PRO A 178 15.71 16.78 -10.11
N GLY A 179 16.52 16.77 -9.06
CA GLY A 179 17.02 17.95 -8.36
C GLY A 179 16.03 18.60 -7.38
N ARG A 180 14.76 18.18 -7.34
CA ARG A 180 13.81 18.60 -6.29
C ARG A 180 13.95 17.72 -5.06
N LYS A 181 13.57 18.26 -3.90
CA LYS A 181 13.53 17.53 -2.63
C LYS A 181 12.25 16.72 -2.49
N VAL A 182 12.27 15.58 -1.81
CA VAL A 182 11.09 14.70 -1.64
C VAL A 182 9.91 15.39 -0.94
N ASN A 183 10.14 16.33 -0.03
CA ASN A 183 9.07 17.08 0.66
C ASN A 183 8.08 17.81 -0.27
N VAL A 184 8.45 18.08 -1.52
CA VAL A 184 7.53 18.73 -2.48
C VAL A 184 6.36 17.83 -2.87
N ILE A 185 6.49 16.51 -2.71
CA ILE A 185 5.44 15.52 -2.94
C ILE A 185 4.34 15.70 -1.90
N GLY A 186 4.69 15.67 -0.62
CA GLY A 186 3.75 15.86 0.48
C GLY A 186 3.07 17.22 0.46
N ARG A 187 3.81 18.29 0.12
CA ARG A 187 3.20 19.62 -0.07
C ARG A 187 2.13 19.62 -1.16
N ALA A 188 2.37 18.94 -2.28
CA ALA A 188 1.41 18.88 -3.38
C ALA A 188 0.14 18.09 -3.02
N ILE A 189 0.30 17.01 -2.25
CA ILE A 189 -0.79 16.17 -1.73
C ILE A 189 -1.62 16.96 -0.72
N GLU A 190 -1.01 17.47 0.35
CA GLU A 190 -1.73 18.16 1.43
C GLU A 190 -2.40 19.45 0.96
N ALA A 191 -1.75 20.22 0.08
CA ALA A 191 -2.39 21.41 -0.51
C ALA A 191 -3.66 21.07 -1.31
N TYR A 192 -3.72 19.90 -1.93
CA TYR A 192 -4.92 19.44 -2.61
C TYR A 192 -5.98 18.92 -1.63
N ALA A 193 -5.61 18.04 -0.71
CA ALA A 193 -6.51 17.46 0.29
C ALA A 193 -7.20 18.53 1.14
N LYS A 194 -6.45 19.56 1.55
CA LYS A 194 -6.95 20.69 2.37
C LYS A 194 -8.11 21.45 1.73
N ARG A 195 -8.24 21.46 0.39
CA ARG A 195 -9.35 22.12 -0.31
C ARG A 195 -10.70 21.48 -0.01
N PHE A 196 -10.71 20.24 0.47
CA PHE A 196 -11.90 19.45 0.78
C PHE A 196 -12.05 19.18 2.27
N GLY A 197 -11.14 19.72 3.11
CA GLY A 197 -11.15 19.48 4.55
C GLY A 197 -10.73 18.06 4.96
N TYR A 198 -10.05 17.31 4.08
CA TYR A 198 -9.59 15.95 4.38
C TYR A 198 -8.31 15.95 5.21
N GLY A 199 -8.21 14.97 6.11
CA GLY A 199 -6.98 14.67 6.84
C GLY A 199 -5.95 13.99 5.93
N VAL A 200 -4.67 14.15 6.27
CA VAL A 200 -3.53 13.46 5.65
C VAL A 200 -2.74 12.78 6.75
N VAL A 201 -2.69 11.44 6.74
CA VAL A 201 -1.95 10.66 7.73
C VAL A 201 -0.45 10.98 7.65
N ARG A 202 0.21 11.07 8.82
CA ARG A 202 1.60 11.56 8.93
C ARG A 202 2.61 10.50 9.34
N ASP A 203 2.21 9.54 10.17
CA ASP A 203 3.12 8.52 10.72
C ASP A 203 3.39 7.34 9.76
N TYR A 204 2.65 7.28 8.65
CA TYR A 204 2.83 6.32 7.57
C TYR A 204 3.11 7.08 6.27
N THR A 205 4.20 6.73 5.61
CA THR A 205 4.83 7.49 4.53
C THR A 205 5.24 6.57 3.40
N GLY A 206 5.37 7.10 2.19
CA GLY A 206 6.04 6.35 1.13
C GLY A 206 7.49 6.06 1.50
N HIS A 207 8.08 5.09 0.84
CA HIS A 207 9.40 4.57 1.16
C HIS A 207 10.18 4.18 -0.09
N GLY A 208 11.51 4.10 0.02
CA GLY A 208 12.28 3.41 -1.01
C GLY A 208 11.94 1.92 -1.01
N VAL A 209 11.86 1.35 -2.21
CA VAL A 209 11.47 -0.04 -2.46
C VAL A 209 12.28 -0.61 -3.62
N GLY A 210 12.51 -1.92 -3.62
CA GLY A 210 13.23 -2.64 -4.67
C GLY A 210 14.06 -3.77 -4.08
N ARG A 211 15.37 -3.60 -3.87
CA ARG A 211 16.19 -4.66 -3.24
C ARG A 211 15.77 -4.97 -1.79
N ALA A 212 15.23 -3.96 -1.10
CA ALA A 212 14.57 -4.10 0.19
C ALA A 212 13.08 -3.78 0.04
N PHE A 213 12.25 -4.36 0.90
CA PHE A 213 10.82 -4.06 0.95
C PHE A 213 10.63 -2.59 1.37
N HIS A 214 11.18 -2.21 2.52
CA HIS A 214 11.24 -0.82 2.98
C HIS A 214 12.70 -0.41 3.18
N SER A 215 13.17 0.59 2.44
CA SER A 215 14.47 1.22 2.72
C SER A 215 14.35 2.26 3.85
N GLY A 216 15.43 3.01 4.09
CA GLY A 216 15.41 4.15 5.03
C GLY A 216 14.97 5.47 4.40
N LEU A 217 14.65 5.50 3.10
CA LEU A 217 14.14 6.69 2.42
C LEU A 217 12.69 6.93 2.82
N ILE A 218 12.38 8.13 3.30
CA ILE A 218 11.04 8.52 3.74
C ILE A 218 10.46 9.55 2.76
N ILE A 219 9.25 9.27 2.26
CA ILE A 219 8.50 10.12 1.33
C ILE A 219 7.22 10.62 2.02
N PRO A 220 7.22 11.81 2.62
CA PRO A 220 6.05 12.31 3.35
C PRO A 220 4.88 12.66 2.41
N HIS A 221 3.66 12.47 2.90
CA HIS A 221 2.43 12.85 2.21
C HIS A 221 1.88 14.23 2.63
N TYR A 222 2.53 14.87 3.61
CA TYR A 222 2.21 16.19 4.16
C TYR A 222 3.36 17.19 3.97
N ASP A 223 3.13 18.50 4.18
CA ASP A 223 4.18 19.52 4.08
C ASP A 223 5.17 19.39 5.25
N ALA A 224 6.27 18.68 4.98
CA ALA A 224 7.28 18.30 5.94
C ALA A 224 8.66 18.73 5.43
N PRO A 225 9.04 20.01 5.57
CA PRO A 225 10.23 20.60 4.95
C PRO A 225 11.55 19.92 5.39
N GLU A 226 11.56 19.28 6.55
CA GLU A 226 12.69 18.52 7.11
C GLU A 226 13.09 17.29 6.28
N PHE A 227 12.18 16.72 5.49
CA PHE A 227 12.50 15.59 4.60
C PHE A 227 13.05 16.10 3.27
N ASP A 228 14.36 16.28 3.25
CA ASP A 228 14.99 17.17 2.28
C ASP A 228 15.90 16.45 1.26
N THR A 229 15.84 15.11 1.23
CA THR A 229 16.51 14.24 0.25
C THR A 229 16.22 14.70 -1.18
N VAL A 230 17.28 14.88 -1.97
CA VAL A 230 17.18 15.28 -3.38
C VAL A 230 16.85 14.07 -4.24
N MET A 231 15.83 14.19 -5.08
CA MET A 231 15.46 13.17 -6.06
C MET A 231 16.47 13.17 -7.22
N GLU A 232 17.04 12.01 -7.51
CA GLU A 232 18.01 11.78 -8.59
C GLU A 232 17.48 10.74 -9.59
N PRO A 233 17.81 10.84 -10.90
CA PRO A 233 17.46 9.80 -11.86
C PRO A 233 17.90 8.39 -11.41
N GLY A 234 16.99 7.43 -11.58
CA GLY A 234 17.15 6.05 -11.14
C GLY A 234 16.75 5.80 -9.68
N MET A 235 16.35 6.82 -8.92
CA MET A 235 15.77 6.60 -7.59
C MET A 235 14.41 5.91 -7.68
N ILE A 236 14.19 4.86 -6.91
CA ILE A 236 12.89 4.16 -6.81
C ILE A 236 12.30 4.35 -5.42
N PHE A 237 11.02 4.71 -5.36
CA PHE A 237 10.25 4.82 -4.13
C PHE A 237 8.73 4.74 -4.39
N THR A 238 7.96 4.57 -3.33
CA THR A 238 6.50 4.61 -3.32
C THR A 238 6.00 6.02 -3.00
N ILE A 239 4.83 6.35 -3.54
CA ILE A 239 3.99 7.44 -3.05
C ILE A 239 2.64 6.81 -2.75
N GLU A 240 2.16 6.91 -1.51
CA GLU A 240 1.04 6.10 -0.98
C GLU A 240 0.09 6.91 -0.05
N PRO A 241 -0.42 8.09 -0.44
CA PRO A 241 -1.17 8.95 0.46
C PRO A 241 -2.42 8.29 1.02
N MET A 242 -2.54 8.31 2.34
CA MET A 242 -3.74 7.95 3.10
C MET A 242 -4.50 9.21 3.49
N LEU A 243 -5.69 9.40 2.92
CA LEU A 243 -6.58 10.51 3.25
C LEU A 243 -7.74 10.04 4.14
N THR A 244 -8.17 10.90 5.06
CA THR A 244 -9.28 10.62 5.97
C THR A 244 -10.40 11.66 5.81
N LEU A 245 -11.65 11.24 6.00
CA LEU A 245 -12.78 12.19 6.07
C LEU A 245 -12.77 13.01 7.37
N GLY A 246 -12.27 12.42 8.46
CA GLY A 246 -12.20 13.04 9.78
C GLY A 246 -10.78 13.43 10.18
N GLY A 247 -10.41 13.11 11.43
CA GLY A 247 -9.09 13.35 11.97
C GLY A 247 -8.01 12.41 11.41
N ILE A 248 -6.76 12.71 11.74
CA ILE A 248 -5.58 11.90 11.37
C ILE A 248 -5.04 11.07 12.54
N GLU A 249 -5.58 11.31 13.74
CA GLU A 249 -5.24 10.55 14.93
C GLU A 249 -5.64 9.09 14.75
N TRP A 250 -4.77 8.18 15.15
CA TRP A 250 -4.95 6.75 14.95
C TRP A 250 -4.72 5.94 16.23
N ASP A 251 -5.29 4.74 16.24
CA ASP A 251 -4.98 3.68 17.21
C ASP A 251 -4.46 2.45 16.44
N VAL A 252 -3.63 1.63 17.07
CA VAL A 252 -3.20 0.32 16.54
C VAL A 252 -3.88 -0.78 17.35
N TRP A 253 -4.39 -1.79 16.66
CA TRP A 253 -5.02 -2.93 17.30
C TRP A 253 -4.02 -3.81 18.05
N ALA A 254 -4.53 -4.68 18.91
CA ALA A 254 -3.72 -5.64 19.66
C ALA A 254 -3.04 -6.71 18.79
N ASP A 255 -3.29 -6.71 17.47
CA ASP A 255 -2.56 -7.51 16.49
C ASP A 255 -1.23 -6.89 16.06
N ASP A 256 -0.89 -5.70 16.58
CA ASP A 256 0.32 -4.90 16.29
C ASP A 256 0.42 -4.36 14.85
N TRP A 257 -0.61 -4.56 14.02
CA TRP A 257 -0.60 -4.20 12.59
C TRP A 257 -1.73 -3.27 12.19
N THR A 258 -2.97 -3.61 12.51
CA THR A 258 -4.13 -2.93 11.96
C THR A 258 -4.23 -1.52 12.53
N VAL A 259 -4.08 -0.52 11.66
CA VAL A 259 -4.10 0.90 12.00
C VAL A 259 -5.47 1.47 11.67
N VAL A 260 -6.13 2.11 12.63
CA VAL A 260 -7.49 2.64 12.46
C VAL A 260 -7.56 4.11 12.84
N THR A 261 -8.40 4.89 12.17
CA THR A 261 -8.71 6.26 12.62
C THR A 261 -9.34 6.20 14.01
N ARG A 262 -8.86 7.06 14.92
CA ARG A 262 -9.36 7.13 16.30
C ARG A 262 -10.82 7.55 16.37
N ASP A 263 -11.26 8.38 15.42
CA ASP A 263 -12.64 8.83 15.28
C ASP A 263 -13.53 7.90 14.42
N ARG A 264 -12.97 6.78 13.93
CA ARG A 264 -13.66 5.81 13.07
C ARG A 264 -14.15 6.38 11.74
N SER A 265 -13.60 7.50 11.29
CA SER A 265 -13.90 8.07 9.98
C SER A 265 -13.30 7.24 8.85
N LEU A 266 -13.96 7.25 7.68
CA LEU A 266 -13.49 6.56 6.48
C LEU A 266 -12.12 7.07 6.04
N THR A 267 -11.33 6.14 5.49
CA THR A 267 -10.05 6.41 4.87
C THR A 267 -10.00 5.84 3.46
N ALA A 268 -9.10 6.37 2.64
CA ALA A 268 -8.72 5.77 1.39
C ALA A 268 -7.22 5.95 1.16
N GLN A 269 -6.62 4.99 0.47
CA GLN A 269 -5.22 4.98 0.07
C GLN A 269 -5.10 4.55 -1.40
N PHE A 270 -4.13 5.13 -2.08
CA PHE A 270 -3.67 4.70 -3.39
C PHE A 270 -2.16 4.78 -3.40
N GLU A 271 -1.52 3.84 -4.07
CA GLU A 271 -0.07 3.79 -4.14
C GLU A 271 0.45 3.40 -5.52
N HIS A 272 1.62 3.94 -5.83
CA HIS A 272 2.48 3.40 -6.88
C HIS A 272 3.95 3.40 -6.46
N THR A 273 4.64 2.30 -6.75
CA THR A 273 6.09 2.31 -6.98
C THR A 273 6.44 3.04 -8.29
N LEU A 274 7.39 3.98 -8.23
CA LEU A 274 7.87 4.73 -9.39
C LEU A 274 9.40 4.85 -9.40
N VAL A 275 9.96 5.17 -10.57
CA VAL A 275 11.35 5.58 -10.74
C VAL A 275 11.43 7.04 -11.17
N VAL A 276 12.37 7.80 -10.59
CA VAL A 276 12.72 9.14 -11.05
C VAL A 276 13.46 9.05 -12.38
N THR A 277 13.01 9.80 -13.37
CA THR A 277 13.66 9.91 -14.69
C THR A 277 14.27 11.29 -14.88
N GLU A 278 14.98 11.50 -15.99
CA GLU A 278 15.51 12.81 -16.38
C GLU A 278 14.43 13.91 -16.54
N ARG A 279 13.16 13.54 -16.66
CA ARG A 279 12.05 14.46 -16.97
C ARG A 279 10.87 14.38 -16.00
N GLY A 280 10.94 13.55 -14.97
CA GLY A 280 9.83 13.35 -14.04
C GLY A 280 9.86 11.98 -13.38
N ALA A 281 8.77 11.23 -13.48
CA ALA A 281 8.61 9.88 -12.96
C ALA A 281 8.10 8.91 -14.03
N ASP A 282 8.45 7.64 -13.88
CA ASP A 282 7.86 6.51 -14.61
C ASP A 282 7.29 5.51 -13.59
N ILE A 283 6.03 5.11 -13.80
CA ILE A 283 5.29 4.26 -12.87
C ILE A 283 5.61 2.80 -13.19
N LEU A 284 6.10 2.07 -12.19
CA LEU A 284 6.57 0.68 -12.35
C LEU A 284 5.48 -0.36 -12.07
N THR A 285 4.30 0.09 -11.65
CA THR A 285 3.19 -0.72 -11.12
C THR A 285 1.89 -0.50 -11.91
N LEU A 286 2.03 -0.16 -13.20
CA LEU A 286 0.93 -0.28 -14.16
C LEU A 286 0.94 -1.70 -14.75
N PRO A 287 -0.24 -2.26 -15.12
CA PRO A 287 -0.35 -3.54 -15.83
C PRO A 287 0.52 -3.60 -17.09
#